data_AF-A0A183JVM0-F1
#
_entry.id   AF-A0A183JVM0-F1
#
_cell.length_a   1.000
_cell.length_b   1.000
_cell.length_c   1.000
_cell.angle_alpha   90.00
_cell.angle_beta   90.00
_cell.angle_gamma   90.00
#
_symmetry.space_group_name_H-M   'P 1'
#
loop_
_entity.id
_entity.type
_entity.pdbx_description
1 polymer ?
#
loop_
_entity_poly.entity_id
_entity_poly.type
_entity_poly.pdbx_seq_one_letter_code
_entity_poly.pdbx_strand_id
1 'polypeptide(L)'
;MIRQNNQKDGELILKLQEQAEKCNFDYQLLVQLRDRLIAGINIPGLERELLRKPNCSFQDARTPCINYEAVNELDIQSMKISNTLSSRHDEI
;
A
#
# COMPACT_ATOMS: atom_id res chain seq x y z
N MET A 1 -14.28 -7.67 -4.63
CA MET A 1 -13.08 -8.38 -4.14
C MET A 1 -13.05 -8.22 -2.64
N ILE A 2 -12.89 -9.30 -1.87
CA ILE A 2 -12.85 -9.23 -0.40
C ILE A 2 -11.38 -9.21 0.00
N ARG A 3 -10.95 -8.17 0.72
CA ARG A 3 -9.57 -8.05 1.23
C ARG A 3 -9.32 -9.18 2.24
N GLN A 4 -8.18 -9.86 2.15
CA GLN A 4 -7.80 -10.82 3.18
C GLN A 4 -7.25 -10.09 4.42
N ASN A 5 -7.48 -10.64 5.60
CA ASN A 5 -6.92 -10.10 6.84
C ASN A 5 -5.39 -10.10 6.74
N ASN A 6 -4.77 -8.97 7.09
CA ASN A 6 -3.33 -8.75 7.02
C ASN A 6 -2.71 -8.75 5.61
N GLN A 7 -3.53 -8.67 4.55
CA GLN A 7 -3.01 -8.50 3.19
C GLN A 7 -2.21 -7.19 3.10
N LYS A 8 -1.05 -7.26 2.46
CA LYS A 8 -0.18 -6.13 2.14
C LYS A 8 -0.81 -5.22 1.08
N ASP A 9 -0.58 -3.91 1.19
CA ASP A 9 -1.18 -2.95 0.25
C ASP A 9 -0.57 -3.10 -1.15
N GLY A 10 0.72 -3.48 -1.26
CA GLY A 10 1.38 -3.85 -2.51
C GLY A 10 0.79 -5.08 -3.18
N GLU A 11 0.40 -6.11 -2.40
CA GLU A 11 -0.29 -7.29 -2.95
C GLU A 11 -1.69 -6.96 -3.45
N LEU A 12 -2.38 -6.03 -2.79
CA LEU A 12 -3.66 -5.51 -3.25
C LEU A 12 -3.51 -4.79 -4.60
N ILE A 13 -2.50 -3.93 -4.73
CA ILE A 13 -2.18 -3.21 -5.97
C ILE A 13 -1.89 -4.19 -7.11
N LEU A 14 -1.06 -5.21 -6.86
CA LEU A 14 -0.70 -6.21 -7.87
C LEU A 14 -1.93 -6.99 -8.37
N LYS A 15 -2.79 -7.46 -7.46
CA LYS A 15 -4.04 -8.15 -7.82
C LYS A 15 -4.99 -7.26 -8.61
N LEU A 16 -5.06 -5.98 -8.25
CA LEU A 16 -5.86 -5.00 -9.00
C LEU A 16 -5.31 -4.81 -10.43
N GLN A 17 -3.98 -4.78 -10.61
CA GLN A 17 -3.34 -4.69 -11.92
C GLN A 17 -3.58 -5.95 -12.78
N GLU A 18 -3.40 -7.16 -12.24
CA GLU A 18 -3.66 -8.40 -12.98
C GLU A 18 -5.13 -8.54 -13.39
N GLN A 19 -6.06 -8.04 -12.58
CA GLN A 19 -7.48 -7.98 -12.94
C GLN A 19 -7.73 -6.95 -14.05
N ALA A 20 -7.00 -5.84 -14.02
CA ALA A 20 -7.09 -4.79 -15.02
C ALA A 20 -6.62 -5.26 -16.40
N GLU A 21 -5.55 -6.05 -16.48
CA GLU A 21 -5.05 -6.61 -17.75
C GLU A 21 -6.08 -7.50 -18.47
N LYS A 22 -7.05 -8.03 -17.73
CA LYS A 22 -8.16 -8.85 -18.28
C LYS A 22 -9.36 -8.02 -18.71
N CYS A 23 -9.35 -6.70 -18.49
CA CYS A 23 -10.49 -5.81 -18.70
C CYS A 23 -10.25 -4.86 -19.88
N ASN A 24 -11.08 -4.92 -20.92
CA ASN A 24 -11.03 -4.01 -22.07
C ASN A 24 -11.82 -2.71 -21.83
N PHE A 25 -11.63 -2.08 -20.67
CA PHE A 25 -12.46 -0.94 -20.23
C PHE A 25 -11.65 0.34 -20.00
N ASP A 26 -10.72 0.68 -20.90
CA ASP A 26 -10.00 1.97 -20.99
C ASP A 26 -10.04 2.88 -19.75
N TYR A 27 -10.65 4.08 -19.85
CA TYR A 27 -10.67 5.08 -18.80
C TYR A 27 -11.52 4.66 -17.58
N GLN A 28 -12.59 3.91 -17.80
CA GLN A 28 -13.50 3.48 -16.73
C GLN A 28 -12.84 2.48 -15.78
N LEU A 29 -11.90 1.67 -16.30
CA LEU A 29 -11.10 0.74 -15.52
C LEU A 29 -10.22 1.47 -14.51
N LEU A 30 -9.55 2.55 -14.91
CA LEU A 30 -8.67 3.32 -14.02
C LEU A 30 -9.44 3.95 -12.86
N VAL A 31 -10.65 4.46 -13.12
CA VAL A 31 -11.53 5.00 -12.06
C VAL A 31 -11.95 3.90 -11.09
N GLN A 32 -12.36 2.74 -11.59
CA GLN A 32 -12.73 1.61 -10.73
C GLN A 32 -11.55 1.06 -9.91
N LEU A 33 -10.36 0.97 -10.50
CA LEU A 33 -9.15 0.52 -9.80
C LEU A 33 -8.78 1.49 -8.67
N ARG A 34 -8.90 2.79 -8.91
CA ARG A 34 -8.70 3.81 -7.88
C ARG A 34 -9.67 3.62 -6.72
N ASP A 35 -10.96 3.53 -7.00
CA ASP A 35 -11.97 3.44 -5.95
C ASP A 35 -11.81 2.15 -5.14
N ARG A 36 -11.49 1.04 -5.81
CA ARG A 36 -11.17 -0.25 -5.14
C ARG A 36 -9.88 -0.19 -4.34
N LEU A 37 -8.86 0.53 -4.82
CA LEU A 37 -7.62 0.73 -4.09
C LEU A 37 -7.88 1.53 -2.82
N ILE A 38 -8.55 2.68 -2.91
CA ILE A 38 -8.87 3.54 -1.76
C ILE A 38 -9.66 2.76 -0.71
N ALA A 39 -10.71 2.04 -1.13
CA ALA A 39 -11.53 1.21 -0.23
C ALA A 39 -10.78 0.01 0.36
N GLY A 40 -9.63 -0.39 -0.22
CA GLY A 40 -8.84 -1.52 0.21
C GLY A 40 -7.58 -1.15 1.01
N ILE A 41 -7.25 0.13 1.13
CA ILE A 41 -6.12 0.61 1.96
C ILE A 41 -6.47 0.42 3.44
N ASN A 42 -5.53 -0.11 4.23
CA ASN A 42 -5.71 -0.30 5.67
C ASN A 42 -5.03 0.79 6.51
N ILE A 43 -4.75 1.94 5.89
CA ILE A 43 -4.07 3.09 6.49
C ILE A 43 -5.06 4.26 6.49
N PRO A 44 -5.79 4.49 7.61
CA PRO A 44 -6.87 5.49 7.65
C PRO A 44 -6.40 6.91 7.33
N GLY A 45 -5.14 7.24 7.64
CA GLY A 45 -4.54 8.53 7.31
C GLY A 45 -4.40 8.73 5.80
N LEU A 46 -3.86 7.72 5.11
CA LEU A 46 -3.66 7.73 3.67
C LEU A 46 -4.99 7.67 2.91
N GLU A 47 -5.92 6.83 3.35
CA GLU A 47 -7.27 6.79 2.80
C GLU A 47 -7.93 8.18 2.83
N ARG A 48 -7.88 8.86 3.98
CA ARG A 48 -8.47 10.20 4.15
C ARG A 48 -7.76 11.24 3.29
N GLU A 49 -6.46 11.15 3.10
CA GLU A 49 -5.70 12.04 2.22
C GLU A 49 -6.12 11.86 0.75
N LEU A 50 -6.21 10.62 0.28
CA LEU A 50 -6.63 10.29 -1.08
C LEU A 50 -8.08 10.71 -1.36
N LEU A 51 -8.98 10.54 -0.39
CA LEU A 51 -10.37 10.99 -0.50
C LEU A 51 -10.52 12.52 -0.56
N ARG A 52 -9.57 13.27 0.02
CA ARG A 52 -9.56 14.74 -0.02
C ARG A 52 -8.96 15.32 -1.29
N LYS A 53 -8.25 14.51 -2.09
CA LYS A 53 -7.57 14.97 -3.30
C LYS A 53 -8.54 14.99 -4.50
N PRO A 54 -8.94 16.16 -5.02
CA PRO A 54 -9.78 16.22 -6.21
C PRO A 54 -9.03 15.68 -7.43
N ASN A 55 -9.75 15.03 -8.35
CA ASN A 55 -9.19 14.43 -9.56
C ASN A 55 -8.04 13.44 -9.32
N CYS A 56 -8.01 12.78 -8.16
CA CYS A 56 -7.03 11.73 -7.87
C CYS A 56 -7.11 10.64 -8.95
N SER A 57 -5.99 10.38 -9.63
CA SER A 57 -5.85 9.25 -10.55
C SER A 57 -5.51 7.97 -9.79
N PHE A 58 -5.55 6.82 -10.49
CA PHE A 58 -5.06 5.57 -9.91
C PHE A 58 -3.57 5.64 -9.55
N GLN A 59 -2.74 6.30 -10.37
CA GLN A 59 -1.30 6.45 -10.09
C GLN A 59 -1.04 7.35 -8.88
N ASP A 60 -1.84 8.40 -8.70
CA ASP A 60 -1.81 9.27 -7.52
C ASP A 60 -2.13 8.50 -6.23
N ALA A 61 -3.04 7.52 -6.29
CA ALA A 61 -3.35 6.66 -5.16
C ALA A 61 -2.31 5.56 -4.94
N ARG A 62 -1.77 4.99 -6.02
CA ARG A 62 -0.80 3.88 -5.99
C ARG A 62 0.53 4.28 -5.36
N THR A 63 1.07 5.43 -5.74
CA THR A 63 2.41 5.89 -5.33
C THR A 63 2.57 5.98 -3.79
N PRO A 64 1.70 6.69 -3.06
CA PRO A 64 1.84 6.78 -1.61
C PRO A 64 1.56 5.45 -0.89
N CYS A 65 0.73 4.57 -1.45
CA CYS A 65 0.53 3.22 -0.90
C CYS A 65 1.83 2.40 -0.92
N ILE A 66 2.56 2.42 -2.05
CA ILE A 66 3.83 1.71 -2.19
C ILE A 66 4.90 2.33 -1.29
N ASN A 67 4.96 3.67 -1.24
CA ASN A 67 5.96 4.38 -0.44
C ASN A 67 5.76 4.12 1.07
N TYR A 68 4.51 4.12 1.55
CA TYR A 68 4.23 3.83 2.96
C TYR A 68 4.66 2.41 3.33
N GLU A 69 4.36 1.42 2.48
CA GLU A 69 4.76 0.04 2.72
C GLU A 69 6.29 -0.12 2.73
N ALA A 70 7.00 0.53 1.78
CA ALA A 70 8.46 0.53 1.75
C ALA A 70 9.08 1.18 2.99
N VAL A 71 8.55 2.32 3.45
CA VAL A 71 9.00 3.00 4.68
C VAL A 71 8.74 2.14 5.91
N ASN A 72 7.57 1.52 6.00
CA ASN A 72 7.22 0.62 7.11
C ASN A 72 8.10 -0.64 7.13
N GLU A 73 8.45 -1.20 5.98
CA GLU A 73 9.40 -2.31 5.89
C GLU A 73 10.82 -1.91 6.32
N LEU A 74 11.29 -0.72 5.91
CA LEU A 74 12.57 -0.18 6.35
C LEU A 74 12.60 0.07 7.86
N ASP A 75 11.52 0.60 8.43
CA ASP A 75 11.43 0.87 9.87
C ASP A 75 11.47 -0.43 10.70
N ILE A 76 10.74 -1.46 10.26
CA ILE A 76 10.79 -2.80 10.88
C ILE A 76 12.20 -3.42 10.78
N GLN A 77 12.88 -3.27 9.63
CA GLN A 77 14.25 -3.75 9.50
C GLN A 77 15.24 -2.98 10.37
N SER A 78 15.09 -1.65 10.44
CA SER A 78 15.89 -0.79 11.30
C SER A 78 15.74 -1.15 12.78
N MET A 79 14.50 -1.40 13.24
CA MET A 79 14.24 -1.87 14.61
C MET A 79 14.88 -3.23 14.87
N LYS A 80 14.84 -4.18 13.92
CA LYS A 80 15.52 -5.48 14.06
C LYS A 80 17.05 -5.31 14.18
N ILE A 81 17.64 -4.42 13.39
CA ILE A 81 19.08 -4.12 13.45
C ILE A 81 19.43 -3.49 14.81
N SER A 82 18.67 -2.50 15.27
CA SER A 82 18.89 -1.86 16.57
C SER A 82 18.77 -2.85 17.73
N ASN A 83 17.77 -3.74 17.71
CA ASN A 83 17.58 -4.74 18.75
C ASN A 83 18.70 -5.80 18.77
N THR A 84 19.19 -6.22 17.59
CA THR A 84 20.33 -7.15 17.50
C THR A 84 21.66 -6.50 17.84
N LEU A 85 21.80 -5.18 17.69
CA LEU A 85 23.00 -4.43 18.10
C LEU A 85 23.01 -4.19 19.62
N SER A 86 21.85 -3.85 20.21
CA SER A 86 21.70 -3.65 21.65
C SER A 86 21.97 -4.94 22.42
N SER A 87 21.47 -6.08 21.94
CA SER A 87 21.68 -7.38 22.59
C SER A 87 23.15 -7.85 22.58
N ARG A 88 24.02 -7.26 21.76
CA ARG A 88 25.47 -7.54 21.76
C ARG A 88 26.24 -6.71 22.79
N HIS A 89 25.63 -5.69 23.39
CA HIS A 89 26.25 -4.88 24.44
C HIS A 89 25.98 -5.41 25.86
N ASP A 90 25.08 -6.38 26.01
CA ASP A 90 24.73 -6.99 27.31
C ASP A 90 25.53 -8.28 27.64
N GLU A 91 26.54 -8.66 26.82
CA GLU A 91 27.39 -9.85 27.03
C GLU A 91 28.82 -9.55 27.52
N ILE A 92 29.06 -8.45 28.25
CA ILE A 92 30.35 -8.18 28.92
C ILE A 92 30.20 -8.04 30.43
#